data_AF-A0A8A4TH52-F1
#
_entry.id   AF-A0A8A4TH52-F1
#
_cell.length_a   1.000
_cell.length_b   1.000
_cell.length_c   1.000
_cell.angle_alpha   90.00
_cell.angle_beta   90.00
_cell.angle_gamma   90.00
#
_symmetry.space_group_name_H-M   'P 1'
#
loop_
_entity.id
_entity.type
_entity.pdbx_description
1 polymer ?
#
loop_
_entity_poly.entity_id
_entity_poly.type
_entity_poly.pdbx_seq_one_letter_code
_entity_poly.pdbx_strand_id
1 'polypeptide(L)'
;MDQESQSATEHHPAETTKTQHDREVCSHCGADRLEGAKYCYSCGQPFVASRMDLSAVGIMAAFILLGSLFGYLLIDRVILVQQDDHAHHNHAAAPTDNPRMTQLRARAESGEPAALMDLAEYQIESSVHQAAYLSQAAGTLERLLQRFPSHPYSLRLLGNIYFQLGDHQHSVLFYERYLQQIPNDANVITDLGTQYFAMGAFERAAGQYRKALELFPDIYHAQFNLSLVYKEMGELTLSEQARAAAEAIERRVGKTLAPDPDLARLPDGADATPQVAESDPYGSLRIFFAAHPIVGPKMVGFEAGDQGAVLSLRNFPMEAMPPVARQAFDKKVRERLDQIPEGQLTIRDADDGEVMAEYPGP
;
A
#
# COMPACT_ATOMS: atom_id res chain seq x y z
N MET A 1 -44.68 -19.01 -64.24
CA MET A 1 -43.62 -18.03 -63.95
C MET A 1 -43.63 -17.84 -62.46
N ASP A 2 -42.74 -18.61 -61.86
CA ASP A 2 -42.47 -18.69 -60.43
C ASP A 2 -41.97 -17.34 -59.91
N GLN A 3 -42.42 -16.96 -58.72
CA GLN A 3 -41.63 -16.14 -57.81
C GLN A 3 -42.02 -16.51 -56.38
N GLU A 4 -41.19 -17.38 -55.80
CA GLU A 4 -41.12 -17.69 -54.38
C GLU A 4 -40.88 -16.40 -53.58
N SER A 5 -41.76 -16.11 -52.62
CA SER A 5 -41.50 -15.14 -51.57
C SER A 5 -41.09 -15.90 -50.31
N GLN A 6 -39.80 -15.90 -50.02
CA GLN A 6 -39.23 -16.49 -48.81
C GLN A 6 -39.58 -15.60 -47.61
N SER A 7 -40.39 -16.12 -46.68
CA SER A 7 -40.57 -15.54 -45.36
C SER A 7 -39.38 -15.94 -44.48
N ALA A 8 -38.45 -15.04 -44.24
CA ALA A 8 -37.43 -15.21 -43.20
C ALA A 8 -38.04 -14.85 -41.84
N THR A 9 -38.44 -15.87 -41.08
CA THR A 9 -38.78 -15.75 -39.67
C THR A 9 -37.49 -15.57 -38.87
N GLU A 10 -37.15 -14.33 -38.52
CA GLU A 10 -36.09 -14.04 -37.56
C GLU A 10 -36.49 -14.60 -36.18
N HIS A 11 -35.81 -15.67 -35.77
CA HIS A 11 -35.80 -16.13 -34.38
C HIS A 11 -35.06 -15.10 -33.53
N HIS A 12 -35.80 -14.29 -32.76
CA HIS A 12 -35.27 -13.66 -31.57
C HIS A 12 -34.96 -14.75 -30.53
N PRO A 13 -33.68 -14.96 -30.13
CA PRO A 13 -33.41 -15.79 -28.98
C PRO A 13 -33.91 -15.07 -27.74
N ALA A 14 -34.83 -15.72 -27.03
CA ALA A 14 -35.31 -15.30 -25.73
C ALA A 14 -34.12 -14.98 -24.80
N GLU A 15 -34.05 -13.73 -24.34
CA GLU A 15 -33.24 -13.36 -23.19
C GLU A 15 -33.69 -14.23 -22.02
N THR A 16 -32.86 -15.24 -21.73
CA THR A 16 -33.00 -16.04 -20.53
C THR A 16 -32.65 -15.14 -19.36
N THR A 17 -33.69 -14.67 -18.66
CA THR A 17 -33.60 -14.14 -17.30
C THR A 17 -32.88 -15.18 -16.44
N LYS A 18 -31.56 -15.03 -16.28
CA LYS A 18 -30.81 -15.76 -15.26
C LYS A 18 -31.33 -15.30 -13.90
N THR A 19 -31.91 -16.25 -13.20
CA THR A 19 -32.46 -16.18 -11.85
C THR A 19 -31.49 -15.56 -10.85
N GLN A 20 -32.04 -14.71 -10.00
CA GLN A 20 -31.44 -13.94 -8.91
C GLN A 20 -30.98 -14.85 -7.74
N HIS A 21 -30.12 -15.85 -7.99
CA HIS A 21 -29.71 -16.80 -6.94
C HIS A 21 -28.24 -17.17 -6.82
N ASP A 22 -27.33 -16.63 -7.66
CA ASP A 22 -25.89 -16.95 -7.56
C ASP A 22 -25.00 -15.69 -7.48
N ARG A 23 -25.39 -14.69 -6.69
CA ARG A 23 -24.44 -13.62 -6.31
C ARG A 23 -23.65 -14.08 -5.09
N GLU A 24 -22.52 -14.71 -5.33
CA GLU A 24 -21.52 -14.91 -4.28
C GLU A 24 -21.01 -13.53 -3.85
N VAL A 25 -21.16 -13.19 -2.57
CA VAL A 25 -20.72 -11.90 -1.99
C VAL A 25 -19.56 -12.13 -1.03
N CYS A 26 -18.65 -11.17 -0.94
CA CYS A 26 -17.53 -11.22 0.00
C CYS A 26 -18.03 -11.24 1.44
N SER A 27 -17.66 -12.27 2.20
CA SER A 27 -18.05 -12.43 3.61
C SER A 27 -17.44 -11.37 4.53
N HIS A 28 -16.42 -10.65 4.08
CA HIS A 28 -15.74 -9.62 4.87
C HIS A 28 -16.31 -8.23 4.67
N CYS A 29 -16.59 -7.82 3.42
CA CYS A 29 -17.02 -6.45 3.11
C CYS A 29 -18.36 -6.35 2.37
N GLY A 30 -18.97 -7.47 1.99
CA GLY A 30 -20.27 -7.51 1.31
C GLY A 30 -20.25 -7.16 -0.18
N ALA A 31 -19.07 -6.91 -0.78
CA ALA A 31 -18.97 -6.63 -2.22
C ALA A 31 -19.27 -7.86 -3.08
N ASP A 32 -19.92 -7.67 -4.23
CA ASP A 32 -20.23 -8.74 -5.19
C ASP A 32 -18.94 -9.44 -5.65
N ARG A 33 -18.93 -10.77 -5.72
CA ARG A 33 -17.80 -11.53 -6.28
C ARG A 33 -17.85 -11.48 -7.79
N LEU A 34 -16.77 -11.02 -8.40
CA LEU A 34 -16.55 -11.16 -9.84
C LEU A 34 -16.31 -12.64 -10.16
N GLU A 35 -16.94 -13.14 -11.22
CA GLU A 35 -16.83 -14.53 -11.64
C GLU A 35 -15.35 -14.92 -11.87
N GLY A 36 -14.87 -15.99 -11.22
CA GLY A 36 -13.47 -16.42 -11.28
C GLY A 36 -12.49 -15.67 -10.35
N ALA A 37 -12.93 -14.65 -9.61
CA ALA A 37 -12.04 -13.92 -8.70
C ALA A 37 -11.63 -14.78 -7.48
N LYS A 38 -10.31 -14.85 -7.24
CA LYS A 38 -9.70 -15.50 -6.06
C LYS A 38 -9.64 -14.58 -4.84
N TYR A 39 -9.69 -13.26 -5.05
CA TYR A 39 -9.62 -12.23 -4.01
C TYR A 39 -10.70 -11.18 -4.23
N CYS A 40 -11.20 -10.57 -3.17
CA CYS A 40 -12.19 -9.50 -3.23
C CYS A 40 -11.56 -8.21 -3.76
N TYR A 41 -12.15 -7.62 -4.79
CA TYR A 41 -11.65 -6.37 -5.39
C TYR A 41 -11.77 -5.17 -4.44
N SER A 42 -12.69 -5.21 -3.47
CA SER A 42 -12.97 -4.08 -2.58
C SER A 42 -12.08 -4.08 -1.34
N CYS A 43 -11.83 -5.24 -0.74
CA CYS A 43 -11.05 -5.34 0.52
C CYS A 43 -9.78 -6.18 0.43
N GLY A 44 -9.49 -6.81 -0.71
CA GLY A 44 -8.29 -7.61 -0.93
C GLY A 44 -8.28 -9.00 -0.28
N GLN A 45 -9.30 -9.36 0.50
CA GLN A 45 -9.35 -10.66 1.19
C GLN A 45 -9.55 -11.83 0.21
N PRO A 46 -8.86 -12.98 0.40
CA PRO A 46 -9.10 -14.18 -0.40
C PRO A 46 -10.50 -14.73 -0.19
N PHE A 47 -11.16 -15.15 -1.27
CA PHE A 47 -12.39 -15.95 -1.16
C PHE A 47 -12.00 -17.36 -0.74
N VAL A 48 -12.23 -17.70 0.52
CA VAL A 48 -11.91 -19.02 1.06
C VAL A 48 -12.79 -20.05 0.35
N ALA A 49 -12.18 -21.02 -0.34
CA ALA A 49 -12.90 -22.12 -0.95
C ALA A 49 -13.48 -23.01 0.17
N SER A 50 -14.73 -22.76 0.57
CA SER A 50 -15.42 -23.60 1.54
C SER A 50 -15.86 -24.92 0.88
N ARG A 51 -14.95 -25.88 0.81
CA ARG A 51 -15.26 -27.31 0.90
C ARG A 51 -14.19 -27.99 1.75
N MET A 52 -14.31 -27.84 3.07
CA MET A 52 -13.72 -28.81 3.99
C MET A 52 -14.69 -29.97 4.13
N ASP A 53 -14.31 -31.12 3.59
CA ASP A 53 -15.02 -32.39 3.81
C ASP A 53 -15.06 -32.72 5.30
N LEU A 54 -16.26 -33.03 5.82
CA LEU A 54 -16.50 -33.38 7.22
C LEU A 54 -15.74 -34.64 7.70
N SER A 55 -15.05 -35.36 6.81
CA SER A 55 -14.19 -36.50 7.15
C SER A 55 -12.82 -36.09 7.72
N ALA A 56 -12.34 -34.87 7.49
CA ALA A 56 -11.03 -34.39 7.96
C ALA A 56 -11.00 -34.01 9.46
N VAL A 57 -12.16 -33.68 10.05
CA VAL A 57 -12.28 -33.30 11.46
C VAL A 57 -12.01 -34.50 12.39
N GLY A 58 -12.38 -35.71 11.98
CA GLY A 58 -12.11 -36.93 12.73
C GLY A 58 -10.62 -37.31 12.77
N ILE A 59 -9.88 -37.00 11.71
CA ILE A 59 -8.44 -37.31 11.61
C ILE A 59 -7.63 -36.31 12.45
N MET A 60 -7.98 -35.02 12.42
CA MET A 60 -7.35 -33.97 13.23
C MET A 60 -7.51 -34.22 14.74
N ALA A 61 -8.68 -34.67 15.19
CA ALA A 61 -8.92 -35.00 16.60
C ALA A 61 -8.08 -36.19 17.09
N ALA A 62 -7.82 -37.19 16.24
CA ALA A 62 -6.97 -38.33 16.57
C ALA A 62 -5.49 -37.96 16.69
N PHE A 63 -4.98 -37.04 15.85
CA PHE A 63 -3.61 -36.53 15.93
C PHE A 63 -3.36 -35.67 17.17
N ILE A 64 -4.36 -34.88 17.61
CA ILE A 64 -4.24 -34.06 18.83
C ILE A 64 -4.18 -34.95 20.09
N LEU A 65 -4.95 -36.04 20.13
CA LEU A 65 -4.91 -36.99 21.26
C LEU A 65 -3.62 -37.82 21.29
N LEU A 66 -3.08 -38.23 20.14
CA LEU A 66 -1.79 -38.94 20.04
C LEU A 66 -0.58 -38.01 20.31
N GLY A 67 -0.63 -36.76 19.86
CA GLY A 67 0.41 -35.76 20.12
C GLY A 67 0.48 -35.33 21.59
N SER A 68 -0.67 -35.28 22.28
CA SER A 68 -0.73 -34.98 23.72
C SER A 68 -0.10 -36.09 24.58
N LEU A 69 -0.18 -37.36 24.14
CA LEU A 69 0.46 -38.49 24.80
C LEU A 69 1.99 -38.51 24.58
N PHE A 70 2.45 -38.04 23.41
CA PHE A 70 3.87 -37.93 23.08
C PHE A 70 4.54 -36.71 23.76
N GLY A 71 3.80 -35.62 23.95
CA GLY A 71 4.26 -34.43 24.69
C GLY A 71 4.54 -34.73 26.16
N TYR A 72 3.74 -35.58 26.81
CA TYR A 72 3.96 -35.98 28.21
C TYR A 72 5.23 -36.81 28.42
N LEU A 73 5.73 -37.52 27.39
CA LEU A 73 6.94 -38.35 27.50
C LEU A 73 8.26 -37.58 27.28
N LEU A 74 8.19 -36.33 26.81
CA LEU A 74 9.38 -35.50 26.54
C LEU A 74 9.64 -34.43 27.62
N ILE A 75 8.67 -34.17 28.50
CA ILE A 75 8.79 -33.14 29.55
C ILE A 75 9.81 -33.53 30.64
N ASP A 76 10.09 -34.83 30.83
CA ASP A 76 11.04 -35.31 31.86
C ASP A 76 12.54 -35.14 31.51
N ARG A 77 12.89 -34.59 30.33
CA ARG A 77 14.31 -34.44 29.92
C ARG A 77 14.80 -33.02 29.65
N VAL A 78 13.99 -31.98 29.84
CA VAL A 78 14.36 -30.58 29.54
C VAL A 78 14.46 -29.72 30.81
N ILE A 79 14.97 -30.30 31.90
CA ILE A 79 15.50 -29.52 33.03
C ILE A 79 17.00 -29.73 33.04
N LEU A 80 17.71 -28.76 32.46
CA LEU A 80 19.10 -28.31 32.70
C LEU A 80 19.68 -27.81 31.39
N VAL A 81 19.54 -26.50 31.12
CA VAL A 81 20.61 -25.56 30.73
C VAL A 81 19.92 -24.20 30.60
N GLN A 82 20.09 -23.35 31.62
CA GLN A 82 20.00 -21.91 31.43
C GLN A 82 21.36 -21.46 30.88
N GLN A 83 21.39 -20.90 29.67
CA GLN A 83 22.17 -19.71 29.29
C GLN A 83 22.05 -19.45 27.77
N ASP A 84 21.79 -18.19 27.44
CA ASP A 84 21.84 -17.52 26.13
C ASP A 84 20.84 -17.93 25.04
N ASP A 85 19.73 -17.18 24.92
CA ASP A 85 18.88 -17.17 23.71
C ASP A 85 18.25 -15.79 23.45
N HIS A 86 19.08 -14.84 22.99
CA HIS A 86 18.61 -13.71 22.16
C HIS A 86 18.98 -13.98 20.69
N ALA A 87 18.47 -15.05 20.09
CA ALA A 87 18.83 -15.36 18.70
C ALA A 87 17.84 -16.26 17.93
N HIS A 88 16.54 -16.24 18.18
CA HIS A 88 15.60 -17.05 17.36
C HIS A 88 14.40 -16.24 16.86
N HIS A 89 14.66 -15.39 15.87
CA HIS A 89 13.63 -14.99 14.90
C HIS A 89 13.89 -15.69 13.56
N ASN A 90 12.99 -16.62 13.24
CA ASN A 90 12.66 -17.21 11.95
C ASN A 90 13.70 -17.01 10.83
N HIS A 91 14.53 -18.03 10.60
CA HIS A 91 15.23 -18.21 9.33
C HIS A 91 14.22 -18.61 8.24
N ALA A 92 13.45 -17.63 7.75
CA ALA A 92 12.88 -17.72 6.42
C ALA A 92 14.02 -17.84 5.41
N ALA A 93 13.91 -18.76 4.46
CA ALA A 93 14.93 -19.00 3.44
C ALA A 93 15.40 -17.68 2.82
N ALA A 94 16.73 -17.50 2.73
CA ALA A 94 17.34 -16.29 2.20
C ALA A 94 16.75 -15.98 0.82
N PRO A 95 16.28 -14.74 0.58
CA PRO A 95 15.75 -14.36 -0.72
C PRO A 95 16.81 -14.58 -1.78
N THR A 96 16.40 -15.19 -2.90
CA THR A 96 17.22 -15.48 -4.10
C THR A 96 18.26 -14.41 -4.39
N ASP A 97 19.51 -14.83 -4.61
CA ASP A 97 20.72 -14.04 -4.89
C ASP A 97 20.51 -12.96 -5.96
N ASN A 98 19.99 -11.79 -5.55
CA ASN A 98 20.08 -10.59 -6.36
C ASN A 98 21.47 -9.98 -6.12
N PRO A 99 22.35 -9.87 -7.15
CA PRO A 99 23.69 -9.33 -6.99
C PRO A 99 23.71 -7.93 -6.36
N ARG A 100 22.69 -7.10 -6.64
CA ARG A 100 22.53 -5.76 -6.04
C ARG A 100 22.24 -5.86 -4.54
N MET A 101 21.37 -6.78 -4.11
CA MET A 101 21.09 -7.01 -2.68
C MET A 101 22.36 -7.45 -1.94
N THR A 102 23.15 -8.35 -2.53
CA THR A 102 24.41 -8.82 -1.94
C THR A 102 25.42 -7.70 -1.78
N GLN A 103 25.58 -6.84 -2.80
CA GLN A 103 26.44 -5.66 -2.73
C GLN A 103 25.98 -4.65 -1.66
N LEU A 104 24.68 -4.38 -1.59
CA LEU A 104 24.11 -3.45 -0.59
C LEU A 104 24.28 -3.98 0.83
N ARG A 105 24.08 -5.29 1.05
CA ARG A 105 24.35 -5.93 2.35
C ARG A 105 25.81 -5.80 2.75
N ALA A 106 26.74 -6.08 1.85
CA ALA A 106 28.17 -5.93 2.11
C ALA A 106 28.55 -4.47 2.41
N ARG A 107 28.02 -3.49 1.66
CA ARG A 107 28.23 -2.06 1.98
C ARG A 107 27.67 -1.71 3.36
N ALA A 108 26.50 -2.21 3.73
CA ALA A 108 25.86 -1.96 5.02
C ALA A 108 26.57 -2.60 6.22
N GLU A 109 27.54 -3.50 6.02
CA GLU A 109 28.42 -4.00 7.09
C GLU A 109 29.36 -2.91 7.62
N SER A 110 29.68 -1.89 6.81
CA SER A 110 30.44 -0.72 7.26
C SER A 110 29.77 0.05 8.41
N GLY A 111 28.45 -0.08 8.56
CA GLY A 111 27.63 0.70 9.48
C GLY A 111 27.47 2.16 9.07
N GLU A 112 27.92 2.55 7.86
CA GLU A 112 27.73 3.90 7.35
C GLU A 112 26.24 4.22 7.16
N PRO A 113 25.78 5.44 7.51
CA PRO A 113 24.36 5.78 7.48
C PRO A 113 23.77 5.67 6.06
N ALA A 114 24.53 6.14 5.06
CA ALA A 114 24.13 6.07 3.66
C ALA A 114 24.00 4.63 3.19
N ALA A 115 24.96 3.75 3.53
CA ALA A 115 24.91 2.34 3.15
C ALA A 115 23.73 1.59 3.80
N LEU A 116 23.43 1.90 5.07
CA LEU A 116 22.25 1.36 5.75
C LEU A 116 20.95 1.88 5.12
N MET A 117 20.90 3.14 4.70
CA MET A 117 19.74 3.71 4.03
C MET A 117 19.52 3.09 2.65
N ASP A 118 20.57 3.00 1.82
CA ASP A 118 20.52 2.38 0.49
C ASP A 118 19.97 0.94 0.58
N LEU A 119 20.43 0.17 1.58
CA LEU A 119 19.93 -1.19 1.81
C LEU A 119 18.47 -1.20 2.27
N ALA A 120 18.10 -0.34 3.22
CA ALA A 120 16.73 -0.29 3.73
C ALA A 120 15.72 0.09 2.64
N GLU A 121 16.03 1.10 1.82
CA GLU A 121 15.17 1.51 0.71
C GLU A 121 15.01 0.39 -0.31
N TYR A 122 16.11 -0.27 -0.68
CA TYR A 122 16.06 -1.40 -1.59
C TYR A 122 15.25 -2.58 -1.04
N GLN A 123 15.30 -2.82 0.28
CA GLN A 123 14.46 -3.82 0.94
C GLN A 123 12.97 -3.43 0.93
N ILE A 124 12.63 -2.15 1.15
CA ILE A 124 11.25 -1.66 1.05
C ILE A 124 10.73 -1.86 -0.38
N GLU A 125 11.50 -1.48 -1.40
CA GLU A 125 11.14 -1.71 -2.81
C GLU A 125 10.93 -3.19 -3.10
N SER A 126 11.84 -4.05 -2.61
CA SER A 126 11.76 -5.49 -2.82
C SER A 126 10.59 -6.16 -2.09
N SER A 127 9.99 -5.48 -1.10
CA SER A 127 8.91 -6.03 -0.29
C SER A 127 7.61 -6.29 -1.07
N VAL A 128 7.44 -5.60 -2.20
CA VAL A 128 6.31 -5.84 -3.12
C VAL A 128 6.36 -7.26 -3.68
N HIS A 129 7.56 -7.82 -3.87
CA HIS A 129 7.74 -9.20 -4.33
C HIS A 129 7.72 -10.20 -3.18
N GLN A 130 8.21 -9.79 -1.99
CA GLN A 130 8.32 -10.69 -0.85
C GLN A 130 8.19 -9.92 0.48
N ALA A 131 7.10 -10.17 1.20
CA ALA A 131 6.79 -9.50 2.47
C ALA A 131 7.92 -9.59 3.53
N ALA A 132 8.76 -10.64 3.47
CA ALA A 132 9.91 -10.80 4.35
C ALA A 132 10.93 -9.65 4.29
N TYR A 133 10.95 -8.87 3.21
CA TYR A 133 11.83 -7.71 3.12
C TYR A 133 11.37 -6.52 3.98
N LEU A 134 10.08 -6.40 4.33
CA LEU A 134 9.64 -5.35 5.28
C LEU A 134 10.29 -5.52 6.64
N SER A 135 10.31 -6.75 7.16
CA SER A 135 10.98 -7.04 8.45
C SER A 135 12.50 -6.85 8.37
N GLN A 136 13.11 -7.14 7.22
CA GLN A 136 14.54 -6.86 7.01
C GLN A 136 14.81 -5.34 6.97
N ALA A 137 13.97 -4.57 6.28
CA ALA A 137 14.07 -3.11 6.21
C ALA A 137 13.94 -2.49 7.60
N ALA A 138 12.99 -2.97 8.42
CA ALA A 138 12.85 -2.55 9.81
C ALA A 138 14.16 -2.76 10.58
N GLY A 139 14.73 -3.97 10.55
CA GLY A 139 16.00 -4.26 11.22
C GLY A 139 17.17 -3.40 10.73
N THR A 140 17.25 -3.11 9.42
CA THR A 140 18.28 -2.22 8.86
C THR A 140 18.11 -0.77 9.36
N LEU A 141 16.88 -0.26 9.39
CA LEU A 141 16.58 1.10 9.88
C LEU A 141 16.77 1.22 11.40
N GLU A 142 16.46 0.18 12.17
CA GLU A 142 16.72 0.14 13.60
C GLU A 142 18.22 0.20 13.90
N ARG A 143 19.04 -0.54 13.14
CA ARG A 143 20.52 -0.44 13.22
C ARG A 143 21.00 0.99 12.96
N LEU A 144 20.41 1.68 11.98
CA LEU A 144 20.73 3.09 11.73
C LEU A 144 20.32 3.97 12.93
N LEU A 145 19.14 3.76 13.49
CA LEU A 145 18.66 4.54 14.64
C LEU A 145 19.44 4.27 15.93
N GLN A 146 20.11 3.12 16.08
CA GLN A 146 21.03 2.91 17.21
C GLN A 146 22.18 3.91 17.20
N ARG A 147 22.60 4.37 16.02
CA ARG A 147 23.67 5.37 15.86
C ARG A 147 23.13 6.80 15.71
N PHE A 148 21.99 6.95 15.07
CA PHE A 148 21.33 8.23 14.79
C PHE A 148 19.89 8.21 15.31
N PRO A 149 19.68 8.29 16.64
CA PRO A 149 18.39 8.03 17.28
C PRO A 149 17.29 9.02 16.91
N SER A 150 17.66 10.16 16.34
CA SER A 150 16.74 11.22 15.94
C SER A 150 16.61 11.36 14.42
N HIS A 151 17.09 10.42 13.60
CA HIS A 151 16.98 10.56 12.14
C HIS A 151 15.50 10.57 11.67
N PRO A 152 14.93 11.73 11.25
CA PRO A 152 13.47 11.86 11.11
C PRO A 152 12.91 10.96 10.01
N TYR A 153 13.62 10.85 8.88
CA TYR A 153 13.19 10.03 7.75
C TYR A 153 13.09 8.54 8.14
N SER A 154 14.06 8.01 8.89
CA SER A 154 14.04 6.63 9.37
C SER A 154 12.93 6.36 10.40
N LEU A 155 12.69 7.32 11.30
CA LEU A 155 11.58 7.22 12.26
C LEU A 155 10.23 7.13 11.53
N ARG A 156 10.01 7.97 10.52
CA ARG A 156 8.79 7.93 9.71
C ARG A 156 8.67 6.61 8.94
N LEU A 157 9.74 6.16 8.30
CA LEU A 157 9.74 4.89 7.56
C LEU A 157 9.47 3.69 8.46
N LEU A 158 10.05 3.62 9.65
CA LEU A 158 9.74 2.55 10.61
C LEU A 158 8.28 2.59 11.06
N GLY A 159 7.73 3.78 11.32
CA GLY A 159 6.29 3.94 11.58
C GLY A 159 5.43 3.32 10.49
N ASN A 160 5.75 3.62 9.22
CA ASN A 160 5.05 3.06 8.05
C ASN A 160 5.24 1.53 7.93
N ILE A 161 6.46 1.03 8.11
CA ILE A 161 6.77 -0.39 7.98
C ILE A 161 6.05 -1.20 9.05
N TYR A 162 6.09 -0.77 10.32
CA TYR A 162 5.38 -1.46 11.39
C TYR A 162 3.86 -1.42 11.21
N PHE A 163 3.31 -0.33 10.64
CA PHE A 163 1.91 -0.30 10.24
C PHE A 163 1.60 -1.39 9.20
N GLN A 164 2.43 -1.52 8.15
CA GLN A 164 2.24 -2.55 7.12
C GLN A 164 2.39 -3.98 7.66
N LEU A 165 3.24 -4.16 8.69
CA LEU A 165 3.39 -5.44 9.39
C LEU A 165 2.24 -5.73 10.38
N GLY A 166 1.33 -4.77 10.60
CA GLY A 166 0.24 -4.89 11.58
C GLY A 166 0.67 -4.65 13.03
N ASP A 167 1.91 -4.24 13.26
CA ASP A 167 2.44 -3.91 14.59
C ASP A 167 2.16 -2.44 14.91
N HIS A 168 0.91 -2.17 15.27
CA HIS A 168 0.45 -0.82 15.57
C HIS A 168 1.16 -0.20 16.80
N GLN A 169 1.66 -1.00 17.73
CA GLN A 169 2.34 -0.51 18.93
C GLN A 169 3.72 0.09 18.57
N HIS A 170 4.53 -0.63 17.81
CA HIS A 170 5.80 -0.08 17.32
C HIS A 170 5.57 1.08 16.34
N SER A 171 4.54 1.00 15.48
CA SER A 171 4.19 2.10 14.57
C SER A 171 3.93 3.41 15.33
N VAL A 172 3.10 3.37 16.39
CA VAL A 172 2.85 4.51 17.28
C VAL A 172 4.15 5.04 17.88
N LEU A 173 5.00 4.18 18.43
CA LEU A 173 6.26 4.59 19.06
C LEU A 173 7.13 5.41 18.11
N PHE A 174 7.30 4.94 16.87
CA PHE A 174 8.15 5.61 15.89
C PHE A 174 7.53 6.89 15.34
N TYR A 175 6.21 6.95 15.14
CA TYR A 175 5.53 8.20 14.80
C TYR A 175 5.57 9.23 15.93
N GLU A 176 5.40 8.83 17.19
CA GLU A 176 5.52 9.75 18.33
C GLU A 176 6.93 10.33 18.42
N ARG A 177 7.97 9.51 18.23
CA ARG A 177 9.38 9.97 18.17
C ARG A 177 9.65 10.91 16.99
N TYR A 178 9.01 10.68 15.84
CA TYR A 178 9.08 11.60 14.71
C TYR A 178 8.40 12.94 15.05
N LEU A 179 7.18 12.90 15.60
CA LEU A 179 6.40 14.09 15.93
C LEU A 179 7.02 14.90 17.10
N GLN A 180 7.86 14.31 17.94
CA GLN A 180 8.68 15.08 18.89
C GLN A 180 9.63 16.06 18.20
N GLN A 181 10.05 15.75 16.97
CA GLN A 181 10.95 16.60 16.18
C GLN A 181 10.19 17.47 15.18
N ILE A 182 9.12 16.94 14.60
CA ILE A 182 8.29 17.62 13.59
C ILE A 182 6.83 17.61 14.08
N PRO A 183 6.47 18.46 15.06
CA PRO A 183 5.21 18.35 15.82
C PRO A 183 3.93 18.68 15.05
N ASN A 184 4.06 19.30 13.88
CA ASN A 184 2.96 19.82 13.07
C ASN A 184 2.85 19.13 11.70
N ASP A 185 3.46 17.96 11.52
CA ASP A 185 3.25 17.15 10.32
C ASP A 185 1.87 16.50 10.35
N ALA A 186 0.90 17.16 9.72
CA ALA A 186 -0.50 16.74 9.74
C ALA A 186 -0.73 15.36 9.07
N ASN A 187 0.14 14.94 8.15
CA ASN A 187 0.07 13.61 7.55
C ASN A 187 0.46 12.54 8.57
N VAL A 188 1.59 12.72 9.26
CA VAL A 188 2.02 11.75 10.29
C VAL A 188 1.10 11.76 11.51
N ILE A 189 0.49 12.90 11.86
CA ILE A 189 -0.57 12.95 12.88
C ILE A 189 -1.80 12.13 12.43
N THR A 190 -2.17 12.19 11.15
CA THR A 190 -3.25 11.38 10.57
C THR A 190 -2.91 9.89 10.60
N ASP A 191 -1.67 9.52 10.25
CA ASP A 191 -1.19 8.14 10.29
C ASP A 191 -1.16 7.59 11.72
N LEU A 192 -0.78 8.41 12.70
CA LEU A 192 -0.84 8.08 14.13
C LEU A 192 -2.29 7.85 14.59
N GLY A 193 -3.23 8.68 14.14
CA GLY A 193 -4.67 8.46 14.36
C GLY A 193 -5.14 7.11 13.81
N THR A 194 -4.63 6.71 12.65
CA THR A 194 -4.91 5.42 12.02
C THR A 194 -4.41 4.26 12.86
N GLN A 195 -3.23 4.38 13.48
CA GLN A 195 -2.72 3.35 14.39
C GLN A 195 -3.60 3.21 15.64
N TYR A 196 -4.02 4.32 16.25
CA TYR A 196 -4.92 4.26 17.40
C TYR A 196 -6.28 3.66 17.03
N PHE A 197 -6.81 3.97 15.84
CA PHE A 197 -8.05 3.37 15.36
C PHE A 197 -7.92 1.85 15.22
N ALA A 198 -6.84 1.38 14.60
CA ALA A 198 -6.59 -0.05 14.42
C ALA A 198 -6.46 -0.81 15.75
N MET A 199 -5.97 -0.15 16.81
CA MET A 199 -5.92 -0.71 18.17
C MET A 199 -7.24 -0.57 18.95
N GLY A 200 -8.31 -0.03 18.36
CA GLY A 200 -9.58 0.24 19.05
C GLY A 200 -9.54 1.41 20.03
N ALA A 201 -8.46 2.20 20.04
CA ALA A 201 -8.31 3.38 20.88
C ALA A 201 -9.00 4.61 20.24
N PHE A 202 -10.32 4.50 20.05
CA PHE A 202 -11.13 5.43 19.26
C PHE A 202 -11.02 6.89 19.72
N GLU A 203 -11.01 7.16 21.02
CA GLU A 203 -10.87 8.53 21.52
C GLU A 203 -9.51 9.16 21.20
N ARG A 204 -8.43 8.36 21.27
CA ARG A 204 -7.10 8.82 20.88
C ARG A 204 -7.03 9.06 19.38
N ALA A 205 -7.66 8.19 18.58
CA ALA A 205 -7.76 8.35 17.14
C ALA A 205 -8.51 9.64 16.76
N ALA A 206 -9.69 9.88 17.33
CA ALA A 206 -10.46 11.11 17.13
C ALA A 206 -9.66 12.35 17.52
N GLY A 207 -8.91 12.29 18.63
CA GLY A 207 -8.00 13.37 19.05
C GLY A 207 -6.95 13.71 17.99
N GLN A 208 -6.27 12.69 17.43
CA GLN A 208 -5.26 12.91 16.39
C GLN A 208 -5.87 13.43 15.09
N TYR A 209 -6.99 12.86 14.62
CA TYR A 209 -7.63 13.35 13.40
C TYR A 209 -8.09 14.79 13.53
N ARG A 210 -8.69 15.17 14.67
CA ARG A 210 -9.04 16.58 14.94
C ARG A 210 -7.81 17.49 14.94
N LYS A 211 -6.72 17.07 15.60
CA LYS A 211 -5.46 17.83 15.57
C LYS A 211 -4.92 18.01 14.15
N ALA A 212 -4.96 16.97 13.31
CA ALA A 212 -4.54 17.08 11.91
C ALA A 212 -5.43 18.06 11.13
N LEU A 213 -6.74 18.05 11.36
CA LEU A 213 -7.71 18.94 10.71
C LEU A 213 -7.65 20.39 11.21
N GLU A 214 -7.23 20.62 12.45
CA GLU A 214 -6.94 21.96 12.98
C GLU A 214 -5.73 22.58 12.27
N LEU A 215 -4.70 21.77 11.98
CA LEU A 215 -3.51 22.20 11.25
C LEU A 215 -3.80 22.37 9.75
N PHE A 216 -4.54 21.42 9.17
CA PHE A 216 -4.88 21.42 7.75
C PHE A 216 -6.32 20.93 7.55
N PRO A 217 -7.30 21.84 7.39
CA PRO A 217 -8.72 21.49 7.30
C PRO A 217 -9.13 20.64 6.10
N ASP A 218 -8.25 20.50 5.11
CA ASP A 218 -8.55 19.87 3.82
C ASP A 218 -7.94 18.46 3.67
N ILE A 219 -7.54 17.82 4.78
CA ILE A 219 -7.09 16.42 4.78
C ILE A 219 -8.31 15.50 4.73
N TYR A 220 -8.69 15.09 3.51
CA TYR A 220 -9.79 14.15 3.28
C TYR A 220 -9.68 12.89 4.16
N HIS A 221 -8.49 12.26 4.20
CA HIS A 221 -8.28 11.02 4.95
C HIS A 221 -8.54 11.19 6.46
N ALA A 222 -8.12 12.30 7.05
CA ALA A 222 -8.37 12.58 8.47
C ALA A 222 -9.87 12.77 8.74
N GLN A 223 -10.56 13.52 7.88
CA GLN A 223 -12.00 13.78 8.03
C GLN A 223 -12.84 12.51 7.81
N PHE A 224 -12.48 11.69 6.81
CA PHE A 224 -13.13 10.42 6.54
C PHE A 224 -12.90 9.43 7.69
N ASN A 225 -11.66 9.27 8.15
CA ASN A 225 -11.37 8.35 9.25
C ASN A 225 -12.00 8.81 10.58
N LEU A 226 -12.16 10.12 10.80
CA LEU A 226 -12.91 10.64 11.94
C LEU A 226 -14.39 10.23 11.89
N SER A 227 -14.99 10.15 10.70
CA SER A 227 -16.36 9.62 10.57
C SER A 227 -16.46 8.15 10.97
N LEU A 228 -15.46 7.35 10.60
CA LEU A 228 -15.39 5.94 10.99
C LEU A 228 -15.21 5.78 12.51
N VAL A 229 -14.35 6.60 13.12
CA VAL A 229 -14.17 6.63 14.58
C VAL A 229 -15.50 6.90 15.29
N TYR A 230 -16.23 7.94 14.88
CA TYR A 230 -17.52 8.27 15.50
C TYR A 230 -18.55 7.16 15.31
N LYS A 231 -18.53 6.47 14.17
CA LYS A 231 -19.40 5.31 13.93
C LYS A 231 -19.08 4.18 14.91
N GLU A 232 -17.81 3.84 15.11
CA GLU A 232 -17.39 2.80 16.07
C GLU A 232 -17.70 3.17 17.52
N MET A 233 -17.71 4.48 17.84
CA MET A 233 -18.13 4.99 19.16
C MET A 233 -19.66 5.03 19.34
N GLY A 234 -20.45 4.77 18.30
CA GLY A 234 -21.92 4.87 18.33
C GLY A 234 -22.46 6.31 18.17
N GLU A 235 -21.58 7.28 17.92
CA GLU A 235 -21.92 8.70 17.75
C GLU A 235 -22.38 8.98 16.31
N LEU A 236 -23.52 8.39 15.92
CA LEU A 236 -23.98 8.36 14.53
C LEU A 236 -24.17 9.75 13.91
N THR A 237 -24.67 10.72 14.67
CA THR A 237 -24.85 12.10 14.19
C THR A 237 -23.50 12.76 13.86
N LEU A 238 -22.48 12.57 14.71
CA LEU A 238 -21.14 13.10 14.46
C LEU A 238 -20.47 12.39 13.28
N SER A 239 -20.69 11.08 13.14
CA SER A 239 -20.26 10.31 11.98
C SER A 239 -20.84 10.86 10.67
N GLU A 240 -22.15 11.11 10.61
CA GLU A 240 -22.80 11.68 9.42
C GLU A 240 -22.28 13.08 9.07
N GLN A 241 -22.10 13.94 10.09
CA GLN A 241 -21.51 15.27 9.90
C GLN A 241 -20.09 15.18 9.37
N ALA A 242 -19.26 14.31 9.96
CA ALA A 242 -17.88 14.13 9.55
C ALA A 242 -17.78 13.56 8.13
N ARG A 243 -18.66 12.63 7.75
CA ARG A 243 -18.73 12.09 6.38
C ARG A 243 -19.14 13.15 5.36
N ALA A 244 -20.16 13.96 5.67
CA ALA A 244 -20.57 15.07 4.81
C ALA A 244 -19.45 16.11 4.63
N ALA A 245 -18.66 16.37 5.68
CA ALA A 245 -17.49 17.23 5.61
C ALA A 245 -16.38 16.62 4.74
N ALA A 246 -16.12 15.31 4.83
CA ALA A 246 -15.16 14.64 3.96
C ALA A 246 -15.56 14.74 2.47
N GLU A 247 -16.84 14.52 2.15
CA GLU A 247 -17.38 14.69 0.79
C GLU A 247 -17.32 16.16 0.32
N ALA A 248 -17.45 17.14 1.23
CA ALA A 248 -17.26 18.55 0.91
C ALA A 248 -15.79 18.89 0.61
N ILE A 249 -14.84 18.35 1.38
CA ILE A 249 -13.41 18.46 1.12
C ILE A 249 -13.08 17.86 -0.24
N GLU A 250 -13.55 16.64 -0.52
CA GLU A 250 -13.32 15.96 -1.79
C GLU A 250 -13.83 16.78 -2.98
N ARG A 251 -15.04 17.34 -2.88
CA ARG A 251 -15.59 18.23 -3.92
C ARG A 251 -14.80 19.53 -4.06
N ARG A 252 -14.28 20.10 -2.97
CA ARG A 252 -13.48 21.33 -2.99
C ARG A 252 -12.12 21.05 -3.61
N VAL A 253 -11.37 20.08 -3.09
CA VAL A 253 -10.04 19.69 -3.59
C VAL A 253 -10.12 19.17 -5.03
N GLY A 254 -11.16 18.41 -5.36
CA GLY A 254 -11.45 17.97 -6.74
C GLY A 254 -11.76 19.13 -7.70
N LYS A 255 -12.24 20.28 -7.20
CA LYS A 255 -12.43 21.52 -7.96
C LYS A 255 -11.19 22.42 -7.98
N THR A 256 -10.38 22.43 -6.92
CA THR A 256 -9.11 23.19 -6.82
C THR A 256 -8.00 22.60 -7.68
N LEU A 257 -8.21 21.40 -8.26
CA LEU A 257 -7.40 20.87 -9.37
C LEU A 257 -7.77 21.46 -10.75
N ALA A 258 -8.70 22.42 -10.81
CA ALA A 258 -8.72 23.42 -11.87
C ALA A 258 -7.55 24.39 -11.62
N PRO A 259 -6.75 24.75 -12.64
CA PRO A 259 -5.54 25.55 -12.43
C PRO A 259 -5.88 26.89 -11.77
N ASP A 260 -5.31 27.12 -10.59
CA ASP A 260 -5.38 28.40 -9.88
C ASP A 260 -4.60 29.47 -10.68
N PRO A 261 -5.26 30.54 -11.18
CA PRO A 261 -4.59 31.60 -11.93
C PRO A 261 -3.58 32.41 -11.13
N ASP A 262 -3.63 32.36 -9.78
CA ASP A 262 -2.79 33.18 -8.90
C ASP A 262 -1.53 32.47 -8.39
N LEU A 263 -1.32 31.19 -8.72
CA LEU A 263 -0.02 30.52 -8.50
C LEU A 263 1.12 31.09 -9.37
N ALA A 264 0.83 32.01 -10.28
CA ALA A 264 1.82 32.77 -11.05
C ALA A 264 2.45 33.95 -10.28
N ARG A 265 2.13 34.15 -8.99
CA ARG A 265 2.68 35.24 -8.16
C ARG A 265 3.09 34.80 -6.75
N LEU A 266 4.10 33.95 -6.66
CA LEU A 266 4.88 33.84 -5.42
C LEU A 266 6.22 34.58 -5.60
N PRO A 267 6.64 35.41 -4.63
CA PRO A 267 7.90 36.15 -4.72
C PRO A 267 9.10 35.21 -4.61
N ASP A 268 10.09 35.45 -5.46
CA ASP A 268 11.38 34.77 -5.47
C ASP A 268 12.13 35.00 -4.15
N GLY A 269 12.63 33.90 -3.56
CA GLY A 269 13.77 33.93 -2.65
C GLY A 269 13.47 33.70 -1.17
N ALA A 270 13.74 32.48 -0.71
CA ALA A 270 14.36 32.26 0.60
C ALA A 270 15.26 31.01 0.51
N ASP A 271 16.56 31.28 0.42
CA ASP A 271 17.65 30.31 0.37
C ASP A 271 17.63 29.34 1.56
N ALA A 272 17.54 28.05 1.25
CA ALA A 272 18.21 26.99 2.00
C ALA A 272 18.39 25.79 1.06
N THR A 273 19.55 25.71 0.41
CA THR A 273 19.97 24.52 -0.33
C THR A 273 20.69 23.56 0.62
N PRO A 274 20.21 22.32 0.80
CA PRO A 274 21.09 21.19 1.05
C PRO A 274 21.51 20.63 -0.31
N GLN A 275 22.82 20.57 -0.55
CA GLN A 275 23.39 19.90 -1.71
C GLN A 275 23.01 18.40 -1.68
N VAL A 276 22.23 17.96 -2.66
CA VAL A 276 21.87 16.55 -2.90
C VAL A 276 22.66 16.06 -4.10
N ALA A 277 23.34 14.92 -3.93
CA ALA A 277 24.04 14.19 -4.98
C ALA A 277 23.08 13.83 -6.13
N GLU A 278 23.58 13.93 -7.37
CA GLU A 278 22.94 13.59 -8.67
C GLU A 278 21.47 13.18 -8.60
N SER A 279 20.60 14.14 -8.89
CA SER A 279 19.14 14.00 -8.89
C SER A 279 18.69 12.96 -9.91
N ASP A 280 18.19 11.80 -9.46
CA ASP A 280 17.30 10.96 -10.26
C ASP A 280 16.09 11.83 -10.67
N PRO A 281 16.01 12.29 -11.93
CA PRO A 281 14.99 13.24 -12.34
C PRO A 281 13.60 12.60 -12.32
N TYR A 282 13.53 11.27 -12.36
CA TYR A 282 12.30 10.49 -12.27
C TYR A 282 11.95 10.06 -10.85
N GLY A 283 12.74 10.45 -9.84
CA GLY A 283 12.50 10.05 -8.44
C GLY A 283 11.13 10.47 -7.92
N SER A 284 10.65 11.67 -8.29
CA SER A 284 9.31 12.15 -7.94
C SER A 284 8.19 11.32 -8.59
N LEU A 285 8.42 10.88 -9.83
CA LEU A 285 7.49 10.06 -10.62
C LEU A 285 7.43 8.62 -10.06
N ARG A 286 8.58 8.06 -9.67
CA ARG A 286 8.68 6.78 -8.97
C ARG A 286 7.91 6.79 -7.65
N ILE A 287 8.13 7.83 -6.81
CA ILE A 287 7.42 7.98 -5.53
C ILE A 287 5.91 8.12 -5.76
N PHE A 288 5.50 8.89 -6.78
CA PHE A 288 4.10 9.05 -7.12
C PHE A 288 3.41 7.71 -7.45
N PHE A 289 4.02 6.88 -8.30
CA PHE A 289 3.45 5.58 -8.65
C PHE A 289 3.46 4.61 -7.47
N ALA A 290 4.56 4.56 -6.71
CA ALA A 290 4.67 3.71 -5.53
C ALA A 290 3.63 4.06 -4.46
N ALA A 291 3.34 5.35 -4.26
CA ALA A 291 2.36 5.83 -3.28
C ALA A 291 0.90 5.76 -3.79
N HIS A 292 0.67 5.50 -5.08
CA HIS A 292 -0.68 5.52 -5.64
C HIS A 292 -1.48 4.26 -5.21
N PRO A 293 -2.69 4.38 -4.61
CA PRO A 293 -3.43 3.25 -4.04
C PRO A 293 -3.76 2.12 -5.02
N ILE A 294 -3.87 2.43 -6.32
CA ILE A 294 -4.18 1.43 -7.37
C ILE A 294 -2.92 0.96 -8.10
N VAL A 295 -1.92 1.83 -8.28
CA VAL A 295 -0.75 1.53 -9.13
C VAL A 295 0.37 0.94 -8.30
N GLY A 296 0.63 1.46 -7.10
CA GLY A 296 1.65 0.97 -6.18
C GLY A 296 1.58 -0.55 -5.94
N PRO A 297 0.40 -1.12 -5.58
CA PRO A 297 0.28 -2.57 -5.38
C PRO A 297 0.49 -3.42 -6.63
N LYS A 298 0.42 -2.83 -7.83
CA LYS A 298 0.63 -3.50 -9.12
C LYS A 298 1.99 -3.19 -9.73
N MET A 299 2.77 -2.30 -9.11
CA MET A 299 4.07 -1.89 -9.59
C MET A 299 5.10 -2.98 -9.30
N VAL A 300 5.66 -3.55 -10.36
CA VAL A 300 6.72 -4.58 -10.28
C VAL A 300 8.10 -3.94 -10.35
N GLY A 301 8.23 -2.80 -11.03
CA GLY A 301 9.52 -2.12 -11.11
C GLY A 301 9.38 -0.74 -11.76
N PHE A 302 10.37 0.10 -11.49
CA PHE A 302 10.54 1.39 -12.14
C PHE A 302 12.02 1.59 -12.45
N GLU A 303 12.36 1.58 -13.73
CA GLU A 303 13.72 1.69 -14.23
C GLU A 303 13.88 3.07 -14.87
N ALA A 304 14.64 3.97 -14.23
CA ALA A 304 14.98 5.27 -14.79
C ALA A 304 16.35 5.20 -15.49
N GLY A 305 16.45 5.76 -16.68
CA GLY A 305 17.71 5.90 -17.41
C GLY A 305 17.74 7.17 -18.27
N ASP A 306 18.85 7.36 -18.98
CA ASP A 306 19.13 8.57 -19.77
C ASP A 306 18.14 8.81 -20.91
N GLN A 307 17.37 7.80 -21.30
CA GLN A 307 16.43 7.84 -22.44
C GLN A 307 14.95 7.87 -22.00
N GLY A 308 14.67 7.82 -20.69
CA GLY A 308 13.30 7.65 -20.20
C GLY A 308 13.22 6.80 -18.93
N ALA A 309 12.02 6.71 -18.39
CA ALA A 309 11.66 5.75 -17.36
C ALA A 309 10.77 4.65 -17.90
N VAL A 310 10.90 3.45 -17.35
CA VAL A 310 10.03 2.31 -17.63
C VAL A 310 9.34 1.86 -16.34
N LEU A 311 8.02 1.99 -16.30
CA LEU A 311 7.17 1.48 -15.24
C LEU A 311 6.61 0.11 -15.64
N SER A 312 7.03 -0.94 -14.94
CA SER A 312 6.49 -2.30 -15.12
C SER A 312 5.32 -2.52 -14.16
N LEU A 313 4.13 -2.82 -14.68
CA LEU A 313 2.94 -3.11 -13.88
C LEU A 313 2.46 -4.53 -14.16
N ARG A 314 1.98 -5.24 -13.13
CA ARG A 314 1.41 -6.58 -13.27
C ARG A 314 -0.10 -6.55 -13.09
N ASN A 315 -0.83 -7.22 -13.98
CA ASN A 315 -2.29 -7.28 -13.94
C ASN A 315 -2.95 -5.88 -13.90
N PHE A 316 -2.35 -4.85 -14.52
CA PHE A 316 -2.92 -3.50 -14.53
C PHE A 316 -3.78 -3.32 -15.79
N PRO A 317 -5.11 -3.19 -15.66
CA PRO A 317 -6.04 -3.31 -16.79
C PRO A 317 -6.10 -2.02 -17.60
N MET A 318 -4.99 -1.63 -18.23
CA MET A 318 -4.83 -0.32 -18.86
C MET A 318 -5.80 -0.06 -20.00
N GLU A 319 -6.06 -1.08 -20.81
CA GLU A 319 -7.00 -1.02 -21.93
C GLU A 319 -8.46 -1.09 -21.50
N ALA A 320 -8.74 -1.75 -20.36
CA ALA A 320 -10.08 -1.90 -19.82
C ALA A 320 -10.47 -0.75 -18.86
N MET A 321 -9.64 0.29 -18.72
CA MET A 321 -9.99 1.47 -17.93
C MET A 321 -11.12 2.26 -18.60
N PRO A 322 -12.18 2.66 -17.87
CA PRO A 322 -13.18 3.57 -18.40
C PRO A 322 -12.53 4.85 -18.95
N PRO A 323 -13.01 5.42 -20.07
CA PRO A 323 -12.35 6.56 -20.72
C PRO A 323 -12.05 7.74 -19.78
N VAL A 324 -12.96 8.04 -18.86
CA VAL A 324 -12.80 9.11 -17.85
C VAL A 324 -11.65 8.80 -16.88
N ALA A 325 -11.51 7.55 -16.45
CA ALA A 325 -10.44 7.12 -15.56
C ALA A 325 -9.09 7.10 -16.30
N ARG A 326 -9.09 6.65 -17.56
CA ARG A 326 -7.90 6.69 -18.42
C ARG A 326 -7.39 8.11 -18.62
N GLN A 327 -8.28 9.03 -18.96
CA GLN A 327 -7.94 10.45 -19.15
C GLN A 327 -7.40 11.09 -17.87
N ALA A 328 -8.00 10.82 -16.71
CA ALA A 328 -7.54 11.34 -15.43
C ALA A 328 -6.17 10.77 -15.03
N PHE A 329 -5.92 9.50 -15.32
CA PHE A 329 -4.62 8.85 -15.13
C PHE A 329 -3.56 9.49 -16.01
N ASP A 330 -3.80 9.57 -17.32
CA ASP A 330 -2.87 10.12 -18.31
C ASP A 330 -2.49 11.57 -17.97
N LYS A 331 -3.47 12.38 -17.55
CA LYS A 331 -3.24 13.77 -17.12
C LYS A 331 -2.25 13.85 -15.96
N LYS A 332 -2.46 13.05 -14.91
CA LYS A 332 -1.61 13.07 -13.70
C LYS A 332 -0.18 12.60 -13.96
N VAL A 333 -0.02 11.68 -14.91
CA VAL A 333 1.30 11.21 -15.38
C VAL A 333 2.00 12.34 -16.13
N ARG A 334 1.33 12.98 -17.10
CA ARG A 334 1.90 14.10 -17.88
C ARG A 334 2.28 15.30 -17.01
N GLU A 335 1.41 15.72 -16.10
CA GLU A 335 1.68 16.84 -15.18
C GLU A 335 2.99 16.69 -14.38
N ARG A 336 3.44 15.45 -14.16
CA ARG A 336 4.70 15.15 -13.47
C ARG A 336 5.84 14.94 -14.43
N LEU A 337 5.60 14.26 -15.55
CA LEU A 337 6.61 14.04 -16.58
C LEU A 337 7.08 15.35 -17.21
N ASP A 338 6.19 16.34 -17.37
CA ASP A 338 6.51 17.67 -17.89
C ASP A 338 7.47 18.47 -16.99
N GLN A 339 7.67 18.03 -15.74
CA GLN A 339 8.65 18.62 -14.81
C GLN A 339 10.06 18.06 -15.05
N ILE A 340 10.19 17.07 -15.93
CA ILE A 340 11.44 16.39 -16.27
C ILE A 340 11.81 16.81 -17.70
N PRO A 341 12.91 17.55 -17.90
CA PRO A 341 13.37 17.93 -19.23
C PRO A 341 13.60 16.68 -20.11
N GLU A 342 13.01 16.65 -21.30
CA GLU A 342 13.04 15.49 -22.21
C GLU A 342 12.51 14.18 -21.58
N GLY A 343 11.70 14.30 -20.53
CA GLY A 343 11.19 13.19 -19.74
C GLY A 343 10.29 12.27 -20.55
N GLN A 344 10.62 10.99 -20.66
CA GLN A 344 9.78 9.99 -21.31
C GLN A 344 9.39 8.90 -20.32
N LEU A 345 8.18 8.35 -20.44
CA LEU A 345 7.73 7.23 -19.62
C LEU A 345 7.08 6.17 -20.50
N THR A 346 7.54 4.93 -20.38
CA THR A 346 6.87 3.76 -20.94
C THR A 346 6.25 2.94 -19.81
N ILE A 347 5.00 2.55 -19.96
CA ILE A 347 4.31 1.62 -19.05
C ILE A 347 4.19 0.28 -19.76
N ARG A 348 4.74 -0.79 -19.18
CA ARG A 348 4.70 -2.15 -19.74
C ARG A 348 4.07 -3.15 -18.80
N ASP A 349 3.47 -4.20 -19.35
CA ASP A 349 3.08 -5.36 -18.56
C ASP A 349 4.35 -6.11 -18.12
N ALA A 350 4.37 -6.50 -16.85
CA ALA A 350 5.53 -7.13 -16.24
C ALA A 350 5.71 -8.61 -16.59
N ASP A 351 4.69 -9.28 -17.11
CA ASP A 351 4.71 -10.72 -17.41
C ASP A 351 5.13 -11.02 -18.85
N ASP A 352 4.68 -10.24 -19.83
CA ASP A 352 5.03 -10.42 -21.25
C ASP A 352 5.83 -9.27 -21.87
N GLY A 353 6.00 -8.16 -21.15
CA GLY A 353 6.72 -6.99 -21.62
C GLY A 353 5.96 -6.12 -22.62
N GLU A 354 4.67 -6.39 -22.84
CA GLU A 354 3.83 -5.61 -23.75
C GLU A 354 3.75 -4.15 -23.31
N VAL A 355 3.91 -3.22 -24.25
CA VAL A 355 3.80 -1.78 -23.98
C VAL A 355 2.33 -1.41 -23.87
N MET A 356 1.89 -1.10 -22.65
CA MET A 356 0.51 -0.70 -22.36
C MET A 356 0.27 0.80 -22.59
N ALA A 357 1.29 1.65 -22.41
CA ALA A 357 1.28 3.05 -22.83
C ALA A 357 2.66 3.66 -22.99
N GLU A 358 2.70 4.71 -23.79
CA GLU A 358 3.85 5.57 -23.95
C GLU A 358 3.47 7.02 -23.69
N TYR A 359 4.31 7.70 -22.92
CA TYR A 359 4.25 9.12 -22.65
C TYR A 359 5.55 9.70 -23.18
N PRO A 360 5.58 10.14 -24.46
CA PRO A 360 6.73 10.83 -25.00
C PRO A 360 6.91 12.17 -24.28
N GLY A 361 8.15 12.65 -24.26
CA GLY A 361 8.48 13.96 -23.74
C GLY A 361 7.84 15.09 -24.56
N PRO A 362 7.76 16.31 -23.98
CA PRO A 362 7.14 17.47 -24.60
C PRO A 362 7.79 17.93 -25.90
#